data_AF-A0AAJ2M803-F1
#
_entry.id   AF-A0AAJ2M803-F1
#
_cell.length_a   1.000
_cell.length_b   1.000
_cell.length_c   1.000
_cell.angle_alpha   90.00
_cell.angle_beta   90.00
_cell.angle_gamma   90.00
#
_symmetry.space_group_name_H-M   'P 1'
#
loop_
_entity.id
_entity.type
_entity.pdbx_description
1 polymer ?
#
loop_
_entity_poly.entity_id
_entity_poly.type
_entity_poly.pdbx_seq_one_letter_code
_entity_poly.pdbx_strand_id
1 'polypeptide(L)'
;MNILVSNDDGVFAPGIQALAQALKPLGRVVIVAPESERSGFSSALTLDRPLRPIQISPDVWAVNGTPADCVYLAMNGLFDFEFDLVVSGINSGANLGDDVLYSGTVGAAFEGRLSKHPAIAVSLSGPNVRSYQQPQDYQLAAEWVHDFIVRGLPVLPERHIFNINIPDVAELQGEKVTYQSRCRQSKPVTSHVDPRGRQVFWIGLSGEAVADPKPGFNEIDSDFSAVANGYVSITPIQMDATNYESLRNLQTQLAENASLVL
;
A
#
# COMPACT_ATOMS: atom_id res chain seq x y z
N MET A 1 -6.15 21.76 4.84
CA MET A 1 -5.42 20.48 4.88
C MET A 1 -4.54 20.39 3.64
N ASN A 2 -3.27 20.02 3.81
CA ASN A 2 -2.36 19.68 2.71
C ASN A 2 -2.30 18.14 2.60
N ILE A 3 -2.67 17.60 1.44
CA ILE A 3 -2.74 16.15 1.18
C ILE A 3 -1.68 15.79 0.15
N LEU A 4 -0.81 14.85 0.50
CA LEU A 4 0.14 14.24 -0.43
C LEU A 4 -0.48 12.99 -1.03
N VAL A 5 -0.47 12.90 -2.36
CA VAL A 5 -0.92 11.72 -3.10
C VAL A 5 0.27 11.11 -3.85
N SER A 6 0.46 9.80 -3.72
CA SER A 6 1.50 9.01 -4.41
C SER A 6 0.92 7.68 -4.90
N ASN A 7 1.69 6.89 -5.63
CA ASN A 7 1.35 5.52 -6.06
C ASN A 7 2.59 4.74 -6.52
N ASP A 8 2.40 3.49 -6.96
CA ASP A 8 3.41 2.69 -7.67
C ASP A 8 3.12 2.44 -9.15
N ASP A 9 1.91 2.71 -9.64
CA ASP A 9 1.57 2.64 -11.08
C ASP A 9 2.17 3.80 -11.91
N GLY A 10 2.61 4.87 -11.25
CA GLY A 10 3.24 6.05 -11.84
C GLY A 10 2.31 7.27 -11.97
N VAL A 11 2.91 8.44 -12.17
CA VAL A 11 2.26 9.76 -12.11
C VAL A 11 1.12 9.96 -13.11
N PHE A 12 1.12 9.22 -14.22
CA PHE A 12 0.10 9.31 -15.27
C PHE A 12 -1.01 8.27 -15.14
N ALA A 13 -0.96 7.40 -14.13
CA ALA A 13 -1.94 6.33 -13.98
C ALA A 13 -3.36 6.89 -13.73
N PRO A 14 -4.41 6.23 -14.24
CA PRO A 14 -5.79 6.68 -14.05
C PRO A 14 -6.22 6.69 -12.57
N GLY A 15 -5.76 5.71 -11.78
CA GLY A 15 -6.13 5.58 -10.37
C GLY A 15 -5.66 6.74 -9.49
N ILE A 16 -4.44 7.25 -9.69
CA ILE A 16 -3.92 8.40 -8.94
C ILE A 16 -4.63 9.71 -9.33
N GLN A 17 -5.00 9.85 -10.60
CA GLN A 17 -5.77 11.00 -11.08
C GLN A 17 -7.19 11.02 -10.49
N ALA A 18 -7.86 9.86 -10.47
CA ALA A 18 -9.18 9.71 -9.87
C ALA A 18 -9.15 10.07 -8.37
N LEU A 19 -8.17 9.50 -7.66
CA LEU A 19 -7.98 9.77 -6.24
C LEU A 19 -7.72 11.25 -5.97
N ALA A 20 -6.74 11.85 -6.65
CA ALA A 20 -6.41 13.25 -6.46
C ALA A 20 -7.61 14.16 -6.75
N GLN A 21 -8.40 13.86 -7.79
CA GLN A 21 -9.60 14.61 -8.13
C GLN A 21 -10.67 14.52 -7.04
N ALA A 22 -10.91 13.32 -6.48
CA ALA A 22 -11.87 13.12 -5.40
C ALA A 22 -11.46 13.84 -4.11
N LEU A 23 -10.16 13.98 -3.84
CA LEU A 23 -9.66 14.60 -2.60
C LEU A 23 -9.53 16.13 -2.65
N LYS A 24 -9.58 16.76 -3.83
CA LYS A 24 -9.50 18.22 -3.99
C LYS A 24 -10.46 19.03 -3.12
N PRO A 25 -11.73 18.62 -2.89
CA PRO A 25 -12.64 19.36 -2.01
C PRO A 25 -12.17 19.43 -0.55
N LEU A 26 -11.28 18.53 -0.12
CA LEU A 26 -10.82 18.43 1.27
C LEU A 26 -9.63 19.35 1.59
N GLY A 27 -8.96 19.87 0.56
CA GLY A 27 -7.78 20.73 0.73
C GLY A 27 -6.87 20.77 -0.49
N ARG A 28 -5.64 21.25 -0.29
CA ARG A 28 -4.64 21.28 -1.35
C ARG A 28 -4.10 19.87 -1.56
N VAL A 29 -4.26 19.33 -2.76
CA VAL A 29 -3.73 18.02 -3.15
C VAL A 29 -2.47 18.22 -3.97
N VAL A 30 -1.38 17.58 -3.57
CA VAL A 30 -0.13 17.54 -4.32
C VAL A 30 0.19 16.09 -4.68
N ILE A 31 0.40 15.84 -5.97
CA ILE A 31 0.84 14.54 -6.48
C ILE A 31 2.36 14.55 -6.56
N VAL A 32 3.00 13.57 -5.92
CA VAL A 32 4.41 13.24 -6.12
C VAL A 32 4.50 11.73 -6.31
N ALA A 33 4.83 11.29 -7.52
CA ALA A 33 4.78 9.88 -7.90
C ALA A 33 5.93 9.49 -8.83
N PRO A 34 6.22 8.19 -8.98
CA PRO A 34 7.22 7.71 -9.94
C PRO A 34 6.89 8.13 -11.38
N GLU A 35 7.92 8.40 -12.19
CA GLU A 35 7.75 8.72 -13.61
C GLU A 35 7.20 7.55 -14.46
N SER A 36 7.30 6.33 -13.96
CA SER A 36 6.86 5.08 -14.61
C SER A 36 6.51 4.04 -13.55
N GLU A 37 5.86 2.95 -13.96
CA GLU A 37 5.47 1.87 -13.05
C GLU A 37 6.67 1.31 -12.25
N ARG A 38 6.44 1.13 -10.94
CA ARG A 38 7.37 0.60 -9.93
C ARG A 38 6.67 -0.43 -9.03
N SER A 39 5.86 -1.29 -9.64
CA SER A 39 5.27 -2.46 -8.97
C SER A 39 6.35 -3.35 -8.34
N GLY A 40 6.14 -3.79 -7.09
CA GLY A 40 7.03 -4.72 -6.39
C GLY A 40 8.26 -4.10 -5.70
N PHE A 41 8.36 -2.77 -5.65
CA PHE A 41 9.50 -2.09 -5.02
C PHE A 41 9.42 -2.00 -3.48
N SER A 42 8.33 -2.48 -2.87
CA SER A 42 8.12 -2.40 -1.42
C SER A 42 8.37 -0.97 -0.90
N SER A 43 9.04 -0.82 0.24
CA SER A 43 9.50 0.45 0.80
C SER A 43 10.96 0.78 0.46
N ALA A 44 11.47 0.37 -0.71
CA ALA A 44 12.86 0.61 -1.09
C ALA A 44 13.16 2.10 -1.27
N LEU A 45 14.29 2.58 -0.75
CA LEU A 45 14.81 3.93 -0.97
C LEU A 45 16.02 3.89 -1.91
N THR A 46 16.12 4.87 -2.80
CA THR A 46 17.26 5.03 -3.72
C THR A 46 18.41 5.73 -3.01
N LEU A 47 19.55 5.03 -2.84
CA LEU A 47 20.73 5.55 -2.16
C LEU A 47 21.99 5.59 -3.04
N ASP A 48 21.97 4.94 -4.19
CA ASP A 48 23.12 4.75 -5.08
C ASP A 48 23.21 5.78 -6.21
N ARG A 49 22.16 6.61 -6.40
CA ARG A 49 22.08 7.65 -7.43
C ARG A 49 21.19 8.82 -7.00
N PRO A 50 21.35 10.01 -7.59
CA PRO A 50 20.51 11.15 -7.24
C PRO A 50 19.08 11.02 -7.79
N LEU A 51 18.12 11.50 -7.00
CA LEU A 51 16.72 11.70 -7.39
C LEU A 51 16.54 13.09 -8.02
N ARG A 52 15.68 13.18 -9.04
CA ARG A 52 15.41 14.38 -9.84
C ARG A 52 13.90 14.58 -9.97
N PRO A 53 13.27 15.29 -9.02
CA PRO A 53 11.88 15.70 -9.14
C PRO A 53 11.68 16.64 -10.33
N ILE A 54 10.65 16.39 -11.13
CA ILE A 54 10.26 17.21 -12.27
C ILE A 54 8.81 17.62 -12.07
N GLN A 55 8.54 18.92 -12.01
CA GLN A 55 7.18 19.42 -12.00
C GLN A 55 6.56 19.28 -13.39
N ILE A 56 5.54 18.44 -13.52
CA ILE A 56 4.82 18.23 -14.79
C ILE A 56 3.75 19.32 -14.97
N SER A 57 3.08 19.69 -13.88
CA SER A 57 2.07 20.74 -13.84
C SER A 57 1.94 21.28 -12.41
N PRO A 58 1.13 22.34 -12.16
CA PRO A 58 0.90 22.83 -10.80
C PRO A 58 0.49 21.68 -9.87
N ASP A 59 1.22 21.52 -8.76
CA ASP A 59 1.02 20.47 -7.76
C ASP A 59 1.13 19.02 -8.27
N VAL A 60 1.77 18.78 -9.42
CA VAL A 60 2.04 17.42 -9.94
C VAL A 60 3.52 17.25 -10.27
N TRP A 61 4.16 16.27 -9.63
CA TRP A 61 5.58 16.00 -9.72
C TRP A 61 5.86 14.55 -10.06
N ALA A 62 6.77 14.32 -11.00
CA ALA A 62 7.36 13.02 -11.29
C ALA A 62 8.74 12.89 -10.66
N VAL A 63 9.08 11.69 -10.18
CA VAL A 63 10.40 11.38 -9.64
C VAL A 63 10.95 10.12 -10.34
N ASN A 64 12.24 10.13 -10.68
CA ASN A 64 12.97 9.00 -11.23
C ASN A 64 13.33 7.94 -10.15
N GLY A 65 12.47 7.71 -9.17
CA GLY A 65 12.70 6.90 -7.97
C GLY A 65 11.61 5.86 -7.73
N THR A 66 11.54 5.38 -6.49
CA THR A 66 10.50 4.48 -5.97
C THR A 66 9.30 5.27 -5.42
N PRO A 67 8.17 4.62 -5.11
CA PRO A 67 7.05 5.26 -4.42
C PRO A 67 7.44 5.84 -3.05
N ALA A 68 8.30 5.12 -2.31
CA ALA A 68 8.84 5.57 -1.03
C ALA A 68 9.74 6.80 -1.19
N ASP A 69 10.59 6.85 -2.22
CA ASP A 69 11.40 8.04 -2.53
C ASP A 69 10.52 9.28 -2.76
N CYS A 70 9.39 9.11 -3.46
CA CYS A 70 8.47 10.21 -3.74
C CYS A 70 7.91 10.83 -2.46
N VAL A 71 7.43 9.99 -1.55
CA VAL A 71 6.89 10.44 -0.26
C VAL A 71 8.01 10.99 0.62
N TYR A 72 9.16 10.32 0.67
CA TYR A 72 10.31 10.77 1.44
C TYR A 72 10.76 12.17 1.04
N LEU A 73 10.93 12.44 -0.26
CA LEU A 73 11.31 13.77 -0.76
C LEU A 73 10.25 14.82 -0.45
N ALA A 74 8.97 14.51 -0.67
CA ALA A 74 7.87 15.42 -0.39
C ALA A 74 7.82 15.84 1.08
N MET A 75 8.04 14.89 1.99
CA MET A 75 7.97 15.12 3.44
C MET A 75 9.24 15.75 4.02
N ASN A 76 10.40 15.64 3.36
CA ASN A 76 11.70 15.99 3.94
C ASN A 76 12.48 17.10 3.20
N GLY A 77 11.85 17.84 2.28
CA GLY A 77 12.47 19.05 1.73
C GLY A 77 12.16 19.43 0.29
N LEU A 78 11.26 18.73 -0.40
CA LEU A 78 10.82 19.16 -1.73
C LEU A 78 9.91 20.40 -1.68
N PHE A 79 9.25 20.64 -0.55
CA PHE A 79 8.32 21.75 -0.34
C PHE A 79 8.61 22.52 0.95
N ASP A 80 8.29 23.81 0.95
CA ASP A 80 8.43 24.69 2.12
C ASP A 80 7.19 24.65 3.04
N PHE A 81 6.38 23.60 2.96
CA PHE A 81 5.20 23.40 3.79
C PHE A 81 5.03 21.91 4.17
N GLU A 82 4.32 21.66 5.26
CA GLU A 82 4.05 20.31 5.74
C GLU A 82 2.77 19.71 5.14
N PHE A 83 2.76 18.38 4.99
CA PHE A 83 1.57 17.60 4.66
C PHE A 83 0.89 17.07 5.93
N ASP A 84 -0.42 17.18 5.97
CA ASP A 84 -1.24 16.70 7.10
C ASP A 84 -1.63 15.22 6.92
N LEU A 85 -1.77 14.77 5.67
CA LEU A 85 -2.21 13.42 5.30
C LEU A 85 -1.46 12.92 4.06
N VAL A 86 -1.07 11.65 4.08
CA VAL A 86 -0.54 10.93 2.90
C VAL A 86 -1.54 9.86 2.48
N VAL A 87 -1.91 9.85 1.20
CA VAL A 87 -2.77 8.82 0.59
C VAL A 87 -2.06 8.23 -0.62
N SER A 88 -1.73 6.95 -0.59
CA SER A 88 -1.08 6.25 -1.69
C SER A 88 -2.07 5.35 -2.42
N GLY A 89 -2.20 5.52 -3.73
CA GLY A 89 -3.13 4.77 -4.58
C GLY A 89 -3.76 5.63 -5.68
N ILE A 90 -4.88 5.22 -6.28
CA ILE A 90 -5.51 3.89 -6.13
C ILE A 90 -4.70 2.88 -6.95
N ASN A 91 -4.17 1.84 -6.32
CA ASN A 91 -3.42 0.80 -7.00
C ASN A 91 -4.33 -0.05 -7.90
N SER A 92 -3.84 -0.38 -9.09
CA SER A 92 -4.50 -1.23 -10.10
C SER A 92 -4.34 -2.72 -9.75
N GLY A 93 -4.78 -3.12 -8.56
CA GLY A 93 -4.61 -4.48 -8.06
C GLY A 93 -4.64 -4.55 -6.55
N ALA A 94 -5.01 -5.71 -6.03
CA ALA A 94 -5.11 -5.94 -4.60
C ALA A 94 -3.74 -5.90 -3.90
N ASN A 95 -3.73 -5.45 -2.64
CA ASN A 95 -2.63 -5.63 -1.69
C ASN A 95 -3.15 -6.30 -0.43
N LEU A 96 -3.47 -7.59 -0.59
CA LEU A 96 -4.07 -8.46 0.42
C LEU A 96 -3.02 -9.42 0.97
N GLY A 97 -3.13 -9.76 2.25
CA GLY A 97 -2.27 -10.75 2.87
C GLY A 97 -0.78 -10.42 2.71
N ASP A 98 0.01 -11.37 2.19
CA ASP A 98 1.46 -11.21 2.06
C ASP A 98 1.89 -10.22 0.96
N ASP A 99 0.98 -9.79 0.07
CA ASP A 99 1.28 -8.80 -0.97
C ASP A 99 1.65 -7.44 -0.37
N VAL A 100 1.19 -7.18 0.86
CA VAL A 100 1.53 -6.00 1.66
C VAL A 100 3.05 -5.83 1.77
N LEU A 101 3.81 -6.93 1.87
CA LEU A 101 5.27 -6.90 2.03
C LEU A 101 5.98 -6.33 0.80
N TYR A 102 5.46 -6.58 -0.40
CA TYR A 102 6.11 -6.21 -1.66
C TYR A 102 5.50 -4.96 -2.31
N SER A 103 4.39 -4.46 -1.76
CA SER A 103 3.61 -3.36 -2.33
C SER A 103 4.35 -2.02 -2.25
N GLY A 104 4.54 -1.38 -3.40
CA GLY A 104 5.04 -0.01 -3.46
C GLY A 104 4.00 1.00 -2.97
N THR A 105 2.72 0.76 -3.26
CA THR A 105 1.61 1.58 -2.73
C THR A 105 1.58 1.56 -1.20
N VAL A 106 1.75 0.41 -0.55
CA VAL A 106 1.84 0.34 0.92
C VAL A 106 3.13 0.97 1.43
N GLY A 107 4.26 0.74 0.75
CA GLY A 107 5.56 1.33 1.09
C GLY A 107 5.52 2.87 1.12
N ALA A 108 4.88 3.50 0.14
CA ALA A 108 4.67 4.95 0.11
C ALA A 108 3.81 5.44 1.29
N ALA A 109 2.72 4.75 1.63
CA ALA A 109 1.92 5.11 2.80
C ALA A 109 2.71 4.97 4.11
N PHE A 110 3.56 3.94 4.24
CA PHE A 110 4.43 3.79 5.40
C PHE A 110 5.42 4.96 5.55
N GLU A 111 5.97 5.51 4.47
CA GLU A 111 6.80 6.73 4.58
C GLU A 111 6.00 7.93 5.12
N GLY A 112 4.69 7.96 4.89
CA GLY A 112 3.77 8.95 5.45
C GLY A 112 3.29 8.68 6.89
N ARG A 113 3.70 7.58 7.54
CA ARG A 113 3.16 7.13 8.85
C ARG A 113 3.37 8.08 10.03
N LEU A 114 4.21 9.10 9.87
CA LEU A 114 4.49 10.13 10.88
C LEU A 114 3.78 11.47 10.57
N SER A 115 2.93 11.50 9.54
CA SER A 115 2.08 12.66 9.27
C SER A 115 1.02 12.85 10.35
N LYS A 116 0.36 14.02 10.37
CA LYS A 116 -0.59 14.40 11.43
C LYS A 116 -1.79 13.48 11.50
N HIS A 117 -2.19 12.91 10.36
CA HIS A 117 -3.24 11.90 10.26
C HIS A 117 -2.65 10.55 9.83
N PRO A 118 -3.25 9.41 10.25
CA PRO A 118 -2.78 8.10 9.80
C PRO A 118 -2.78 8.04 8.27
N ALA A 119 -1.64 7.64 7.69
CA ALA A 119 -1.51 7.50 6.25
C ALA A 119 -2.38 6.33 5.74
N ILE A 120 -2.73 6.40 4.45
CA ILE A 120 -3.67 5.47 3.82
C ILE A 120 -3.02 4.87 2.57
N ALA A 121 -3.00 3.55 2.48
CA ALA A 121 -2.76 2.82 1.24
C ALA A 121 -4.10 2.31 0.71
N VAL A 122 -4.38 2.53 -0.59
CA VAL A 122 -5.64 2.17 -1.23
C VAL A 122 -5.41 1.40 -2.53
N SER A 123 -6.15 0.30 -2.64
CA SER A 123 -6.03 -0.65 -3.75
C SER A 123 -7.41 -1.06 -4.27
N LEU A 124 -7.59 -1.04 -5.59
CA LEU A 124 -8.79 -1.58 -6.23
C LEU A 124 -8.57 -3.06 -6.55
N SER A 125 -9.47 -3.92 -6.06
CA SER A 125 -9.30 -5.36 -6.05
C SER A 125 -10.34 -6.04 -6.92
N GLY A 126 -9.91 -6.57 -8.06
CA GLY A 126 -10.78 -7.29 -8.98
C GLY A 126 -10.03 -7.94 -10.13
N PRO A 127 -10.68 -8.85 -10.86
CA PRO A 127 -10.06 -9.52 -12.01
C PRO A 127 -9.82 -8.58 -13.20
N ASN A 128 -10.55 -7.46 -13.30
CA ASN A 128 -10.54 -6.59 -14.47
C ASN A 128 -9.73 -5.31 -14.28
N VAL A 129 -9.30 -4.99 -13.06
CA VAL A 129 -8.69 -3.70 -12.69
C VAL A 129 -7.44 -3.35 -13.52
N ARG A 130 -6.69 -4.37 -13.98
CA ARG A 130 -5.52 -4.18 -14.85
C ARG A 130 -5.87 -3.75 -16.28
N SER A 131 -7.13 -3.86 -16.69
CA SER A 131 -7.62 -3.39 -17.99
C SER A 131 -8.17 -1.96 -17.95
N TYR A 132 -8.27 -1.35 -16.76
CA TYR A 132 -8.78 0.00 -16.59
C TYR A 132 -7.77 1.03 -17.08
N GLN A 133 -8.27 2.02 -17.83
CA GLN A 133 -7.44 2.99 -18.53
C GLN A 133 -7.86 4.43 -18.26
N GLN A 134 -9.02 4.64 -17.66
CA GLN A 134 -9.60 5.96 -17.44
C GLN A 134 -9.83 6.20 -15.94
N PRO A 135 -9.68 7.46 -15.46
CA PRO A 135 -9.97 7.79 -14.06
C PRO A 135 -11.38 7.40 -13.61
N GLN A 136 -12.36 7.40 -14.53
CA GLN A 136 -13.75 7.01 -14.24
C GLN A 136 -13.87 5.55 -13.80
N ASP A 137 -12.97 4.68 -14.24
CA ASP A 137 -12.96 3.27 -13.86
C ASP A 137 -12.65 3.09 -12.35
N TYR A 138 -12.08 4.13 -11.70
CA TYR A 138 -11.70 4.17 -10.29
C TYR A 138 -12.65 5.01 -9.44
N GLN A 139 -13.73 5.54 -10.03
CA GLN A 139 -14.57 6.56 -9.40
C GLN A 139 -15.18 6.08 -8.07
N LEU A 140 -15.76 4.88 -8.05
CA LEU A 140 -16.35 4.31 -6.83
C LEU A 140 -15.33 4.22 -5.68
N ALA A 141 -14.11 3.78 -5.98
CA ALA A 141 -13.04 3.69 -4.99
C ALA A 141 -12.58 5.06 -4.51
N ALA A 142 -12.41 6.02 -5.43
CA ALA A 142 -11.99 7.38 -5.10
C ALA A 142 -13.03 8.11 -4.22
N GLU A 143 -14.31 7.96 -4.55
CA GLU A 143 -15.44 8.51 -3.77
C GLU A 143 -15.50 7.88 -2.38
N TRP A 144 -15.35 6.56 -2.27
CA TRP A 144 -15.33 5.89 -0.97
C TRP A 144 -14.19 6.43 -0.07
N VAL A 145 -12.98 6.65 -0.63
CA VAL A 145 -11.84 7.19 0.12
C VAL A 145 -12.10 8.63 0.57
N HIS A 146 -12.68 9.46 -0.30
CA HIS A 146 -13.12 10.80 0.06
C HIS A 146 -14.09 10.75 1.25
N ASP A 147 -15.13 9.92 1.17
CA ASP A 147 -16.16 9.82 2.22
C ASP A 147 -15.61 9.24 3.52
N PHE A 148 -14.66 8.31 3.44
CA PHE A 148 -13.94 7.80 4.61
C PHE A 148 -13.17 8.91 5.34
N ILE A 149 -12.50 9.81 4.61
CA ILE A 149 -11.77 10.94 5.19
C ILE A 149 -12.75 11.99 5.74
N VAL A 150 -13.83 12.30 5.02
CA VAL A 150 -14.86 13.28 5.45
C VAL A 150 -15.55 12.87 6.75
N ARG A 151 -15.83 11.57 6.92
CA ARG A 151 -16.41 11.03 8.16
C ARG A 151 -15.48 11.18 9.37
N GLY A 152 -14.20 11.46 9.14
CA GLY A 152 -13.16 11.57 10.15
C GLY A 152 -12.41 10.25 10.28
N LEU A 153 -11.08 10.32 10.15
CA LEU A 153 -10.23 9.14 10.23
C LEU A 153 -10.20 8.60 11.67
N PRO A 154 -10.38 7.27 11.85
CA PRO A 154 -10.18 6.66 13.16
C PRO A 154 -8.74 6.85 13.65
N VAL A 155 -8.57 6.94 14.97
CA VAL A 155 -7.25 7.07 15.58
C VAL A 155 -6.54 5.71 15.54
N LEU A 156 -5.31 5.69 15.03
CA LEU A 156 -4.38 4.58 15.17
C LEU A 156 -3.22 4.97 16.09
N PRO A 157 -2.54 3.99 16.72
CA PRO A 157 -1.29 4.28 17.39
C PRO A 157 -0.27 4.88 16.41
N GLU A 158 0.73 5.60 16.94
CA GLU A 158 1.80 6.16 16.10
C GLU A 158 2.43 5.08 15.20
N ARG A 159 2.88 5.49 14.02
CA ARG A 159 3.57 4.63 13.04
C ARG A 159 2.70 3.52 12.42
N HIS A 160 1.39 3.56 12.65
CA HIS A 160 0.43 2.70 11.97
C HIS A 160 -0.20 3.43 10.77
N ILE A 161 -0.65 2.65 9.79
CA ILE A 161 -1.35 3.14 8.60
C ILE A 161 -2.60 2.29 8.34
N PHE A 162 -3.52 2.80 7.52
CA PHE A 162 -4.63 2.02 6.99
C PHE A 162 -4.24 1.37 5.66
N ASN A 163 -4.32 0.06 5.56
CA ASN A 163 -4.32 -0.66 4.27
C ASN A 163 -5.77 -0.96 3.89
N ILE A 164 -6.23 -0.35 2.79
CA ILE A 164 -7.62 -0.40 2.35
C ILE A 164 -7.69 -1.07 0.98
N ASN A 165 -8.48 -2.15 0.89
CA ASN A 165 -8.75 -2.84 -0.37
C ASN A 165 -10.24 -2.71 -0.70
N ILE A 166 -10.53 -2.09 -1.83
CA ILE A 166 -11.90 -1.83 -2.32
C ILE A 166 -12.22 -2.85 -3.41
N PRO A 167 -13.31 -3.62 -3.31
CA PRO A 167 -13.68 -4.58 -4.35
C PRO A 167 -14.17 -3.88 -5.62
N ASP A 168 -13.79 -4.42 -6.77
CA ASP A 168 -14.22 -4.00 -8.11
C ASP A 168 -15.63 -4.54 -8.40
N VAL A 169 -16.63 -3.86 -7.86
CA VAL A 169 -18.06 -4.22 -7.95
C VAL A 169 -18.89 -2.99 -8.32
N ALA A 170 -20.10 -3.22 -8.84
CA ALA A 170 -21.02 -2.13 -9.15
C ALA A 170 -21.57 -1.44 -7.89
N GLU A 171 -21.72 -2.18 -6.79
CA GLU A 171 -22.24 -1.68 -5.53
C GLU A 171 -21.53 -2.36 -4.35
N LEU A 172 -21.01 -1.55 -3.43
CA LEU A 172 -20.34 -2.01 -2.22
C LEU A 172 -21.36 -2.55 -1.22
N GLN A 173 -21.08 -3.69 -0.60
CA GLN A 173 -21.93 -4.27 0.45
C GLN A 173 -21.73 -3.59 1.82
N GLY A 174 -20.73 -2.73 1.93
CA GLY A 174 -20.33 -2.03 3.15
C GLY A 174 -18.81 -2.06 3.34
N GLU A 175 -18.37 -1.79 4.57
CA GLU A 175 -16.97 -1.81 4.98
C GLU A 175 -16.78 -2.69 6.21
N LYS A 176 -15.62 -3.32 6.32
CA LYS A 176 -15.25 -4.19 7.45
C LYS A 176 -13.83 -3.88 7.91
N VAL A 177 -13.65 -3.81 9.23
CA VAL A 177 -12.32 -3.95 9.82
C VAL A 177 -11.89 -5.40 9.63
N THR A 178 -10.65 -5.60 9.19
CA THR A 178 -10.15 -6.93 8.83
C THR A 178 -8.77 -7.21 9.40
N TYR A 179 -8.37 -8.48 9.40
CA TYR A 179 -6.98 -8.87 9.60
C TYR A 179 -6.30 -9.27 8.29
N GLN A 180 -4.99 -9.05 8.19
CA GLN A 180 -4.17 -9.48 7.07
C GLN A 180 -4.19 -11.02 6.94
N SER A 181 -4.72 -11.53 5.84
CA SER A 181 -4.71 -12.96 5.50
C SER A 181 -3.30 -13.47 5.21
N ARG A 182 -3.16 -14.78 5.01
CA ARG A 182 -1.89 -15.40 4.58
C ARG A 182 -2.05 -15.91 3.16
N CYS A 183 -1.01 -15.80 2.35
CA CYS A 183 -1.01 -16.45 1.05
C CYS A 183 -0.44 -17.87 1.19
N ARG A 184 -0.97 -18.82 0.41
CA ARG A 184 -0.25 -20.07 0.15
C ARG A 184 0.99 -19.78 -0.69
N GLN A 185 1.85 -20.80 -0.78
CA GLN A 185 3.04 -20.82 -1.62
C GLN A 185 2.79 -20.13 -2.98
N SER A 186 3.66 -19.18 -3.33
CA SER A 186 3.58 -18.41 -4.58
C SER A 186 3.51 -19.33 -5.79
N LYS A 187 2.89 -18.84 -6.88
CA LYS A 187 2.88 -19.59 -8.15
C LYS A 187 4.31 -19.86 -8.61
N PRO A 188 4.56 -21.02 -9.24
CA PRO A 188 5.89 -21.35 -9.71
C PRO A 188 6.38 -20.32 -10.74
N VAL A 189 7.70 -20.12 -10.76
CA VAL A 189 8.38 -19.31 -11.78
C VAL A 189 8.04 -19.86 -13.17
N THR A 190 7.65 -18.98 -14.09
CA THR A 190 7.45 -19.35 -15.49
C THR A 190 8.70 -19.04 -16.28
N SER A 191 9.11 -19.95 -17.17
CA SER A 191 10.36 -19.81 -17.93
C SER A 191 10.10 -19.94 -19.42
N HIS A 192 10.74 -19.09 -20.23
CA HIS A 192 10.67 -19.13 -21.69
C HIS A 192 12.06 -18.92 -22.30
N VAL A 193 12.25 -19.37 -23.54
CA VAL A 193 13.44 -19.04 -24.32
C VAL A 193 13.10 -17.80 -25.15
N ASP A 194 13.90 -16.75 -25.02
CA ASP A 194 13.71 -15.53 -25.79
C ASP A 194 14.06 -15.73 -27.28
N PRO A 195 13.71 -14.78 -28.17
CA PRO A 195 14.04 -14.89 -29.60
C PRO A 195 15.55 -14.96 -29.93
N ARG A 196 16.43 -14.76 -28.95
CA ARG A 196 17.89 -14.87 -29.09
C ARG A 196 18.45 -16.16 -28.49
N GLY A 197 17.58 -17.10 -28.10
CA GLY A 197 17.98 -18.40 -27.54
C GLY A 197 18.39 -18.36 -26.07
N ARG A 198 18.09 -17.27 -25.33
CA ARG A 198 18.45 -17.15 -23.91
C ARG A 198 17.28 -17.54 -23.03
N GLN A 199 17.58 -18.28 -21.97
CA GLN A 199 16.58 -18.61 -20.96
C GLN A 199 16.20 -17.36 -20.16
N VAL A 200 14.90 -17.07 -20.09
CA VAL A 200 14.32 -16.02 -19.26
C VAL A 200 13.34 -16.62 -18.25
N PHE A 201 13.16 -15.93 -17.12
CA PHE A 201 12.33 -16.34 -16.00
C PHE A 201 11.45 -15.17 -15.55
N TRP A 202 10.19 -15.46 -15.26
CA TRP A 202 9.21 -14.52 -14.73
C TRP A 202 8.77 -14.98 -13.35
N ILE A 203 8.80 -14.07 -12.39
CA ILE A 203 8.31 -14.32 -11.02
C ILE A 203 6.82 -14.64 -11.10
N GLY A 204 6.43 -15.77 -10.52
CA GLY A 204 5.03 -16.13 -10.40
C GLY A 204 4.33 -15.20 -9.41
N LEU A 205 3.14 -14.74 -9.78
CA LEU A 205 2.29 -13.94 -8.89
C LEU A 205 1.93 -14.73 -7.62
N SER A 206 1.48 -14.02 -6.59
CA SER A 206 1.05 -14.59 -5.32
C SER A 206 0.08 -15.74 -5.50
N GLY A 207 0.22 -16.74 -4.61
CA GLY A 207 -0.57 -17.95 -4.60
C GLY A 207 -2.03 -17.69 -4.23
N GLU A 208 -2.79 -18.76 -4.02
CA GLU A 208 -4.14 -18.64 -3.48
C GLU A 208 -4.10 -18.07 -2.06
N ALA A 209 -4.87 -17.00 -1.82
CA ALA A 209 -5.04 -16.47 -0.47
C ALA A 209 -5.77 -17.50 0.40
N VAL A 210 -5.36 -17.61 1.66
CA VAL A 210 -5.98 -18.47 2.66
C VAL A 210 -6.49 -17.60 3.80
N ALA A 211 -7.80 -17.70 4.03
CA ALA A 211 -8.45 -17.16 5.21
C ALA A 211 -8.29 -18.16 6.37
N ASP A 212 -7.08 -18.28 6.91
CA ASP A 212 -6.88 -19.03 8.15
C ASP A 212 -7.57 -18.29 9.30
N PRO A 213 -8.37 -18.96 10.14
CA PRO A 213 -8.93 -18.35 11.34
C PRO A 213 -7.79 -17.77 12.18
N LYS A 214 -7.89 -16.50 12.57
CA LYS A 214 -6.91 -15.88 13.46
C LYS A 214 -7.36 -16.12 14.91
N PRO A 215 -6.60 -16.89 15.73
CA PRO A 215 -7.00 -17.18 17.09
C PRO A 215 -7.27 -15.90 17.87
N GLY A 216 -8.42 -15.83 18.54
CA GLY A 216 -8.87 -14.64 19.28
C GLY A 216 -9.60 -13.59 18.45
N PHE A 217 -9.80 -13.79 17.15
CA PHE A 217 -10.44 -12.81 16.24
C PHE A 217 -11.57 -13.43 15.40
N ASN A 218 -12.32 -14.39 15.95
CA ASN A 218 -13.37 -15.13 15.20
C ASN A 218 -14.52 -14.25 14.66
N GLU A 219 -14.67 -13.02 15.16
CA GLU A 219 -15.70 -12.05 14.73
C GLU A 219 -15.19 -11.06 13.67
N ILE A 220 -13.89 -11.06 13.39
CA ILE A 220 -13.26 -10.17 12.42
C ILE A 220 -12.89 -10.99 11.18
N ASP A 221 -13.32 -10.56 10.01
CA ASP A 221 -13.00 -11.23 8.76
C ASP A 221 -11.55 -10.99 8.32
N SER A 222 -11.01 -11.90 7.50
CA SER A 222 -9.79 -11.61 6.78
C SER A 222 -10.02 -10.57 5.68
N ASP A 223 -8.98 -9.83 5.33
CA ASP A 223 -8.99 -8.87 4.22
C ASP A 223 -9.47 -9.50 2.91
N PHE A 224 -8.97 -10.70 2.58
CA PHE A 224 -9.40 -11.46 1.42
C PHE A 224 -10.89 -11.84 1.46
N SER A 225 -11.38 -12.31 2.62
CA SER A 225 -12.79 -12.69 2.79
C SER A 225 -13.71 -11.49 2.58
N ALA A 226 -13.38 -10.33 3.16
CA ALA A 226 -14.18 -9.12 3.01
C ALA A 226 -14.29 -8.70 1.54
N VAL A 227 -13.16 -8.59 0.84
CA VAL A 227 -13.13 -8.20 -0.58
C VAL A 227 -13.87 -9.21 -1.47
N ALA A 228 -13.65 -10.51 -1.25
CA ALA A 228 -14.33 -11.55 -2.02
C ALA A 228 -15.87 -11.54 -1.85
N ASN A 229 -16.37 -11.01 -0.73
CA ASN A 229 -17.79 -10.85 -0.45
C ASN A 229 -18.32 -9.43 -0.75
N GLY A 230 -17.57 -8.59 -1.48
CA GLY A 230 -18.01 -7.27 -1.89
C GLY A 230 -17.98 -6.19 -0.80
N TYR A 231 -17.26 -6.43 0.30
CA TYR A 231 -17.02 -5.43 1.35
C TYR A 231 -15.66 -4.75 1.17
N VAL A 232 -15.57 -3.47 1.49
CA VAL A 232 -14.28 -2.78 1.63
C VAL A 232 -13.55 -3.34 2.85
N SER A 233 -12.31 -3.77 2.65
CA SER A 233 -11.43 -4.22 3.74
C SER A 233 -10.62 -3.04 4.27
N ILE A 234 -10.61 -2.87 5.60
CA ILE A 234 -9.82 -1.86 6.30
C ILE A 234 -8.94 -2.57 7.33
N THR A 235 -7.63 -2.64 7.07
CA THR A 235 -6.67 -3.31 7.95
C THR A 235 -5.68 -2.30 8.51
N PRO A 236 -5.63 -2.06 9.84
CA PRO A 236 -4.55 -1.29 10.44
C PRO A 236 -3.26 -2.12 10.43
N ILE A 237 -2.18 -1.57 9.89
CA ILE A 237 -0.87 -2.25 9.80
C ILE A 237 0.26 -1.36 10.31
N GLN A 238 1.36 -1.99 10.73
CA GLN A 238 2.58 -1.37 11.21
C GLN A 238 3.82 -2.05 10.62
N MET A 239 4.94 -1.34 10.59
CA MET A 239 6.20 -1.84 10.03
C MET A 239 7.09 -2.55 11.07
N ASP A 240 6.86 -2.34 12.37
CA ASP A 240 7.63 -3.04 13.40
C ASP A 240 7.31 -4.53 13.39
N ALA A 241 8.22 -5.31 12.82
CA ALA A 241 8.11 -6.76 12.66
C ALA A 241 8.58 -7.53 13.91
N THR A 242 8.96 -6.84 14.99
CA THR A 242 9.42 -7.48 16.22
C THR A 242 8.29 -8.26 16.87
N ASN A 243 8.45 -9.58 17.01
CA ASN A 243 7.53 -10.37 17.82
C ASN A 243 7.89 -10.23 19.31
N TYR A 244 7.21 -9.30 19.98
CA TYR A 244 7.44 -8.99 21.39
C TYR A 244 7.10 -10.14 22.36
N GLU A 245 6.25 -11.08 21.97
CA GLU A 245 6.00 -12.30 22.75
C GLU A 245 7.21 -13.23 22.67
N SER A 246 7.72 -13.46 21.45
CA SER A 246 8.93 -14.27 21.22
C SER A 246 10.17 -13.68 21.88
N LEU A 247 10.27 -12.34 21.99
CA LEU A 247 11.40 -11.68 22.66
C LEU A 247 11.56 -12.13 24.12
N ARG A 248 10.45 -12.24 24.86
CA ARG A 248 10.48 -12.65 26.28
C ARG A 248 11.00 -14.08 26.41
N ASN A 249 10.48 -14.97 25.58
CA ASN A 249 10.88 -16.38 25.57
C ASN A 249 12.36 -16.52 25.20
N LEU A 250 12.83 -15.78 24.20
CA LEU A 250 14.22 -15.81 23.76
C LEU A 250 15.17 -15.29 24.85
N GLN A 251 14.81 -14.22 25.56
CA GLN A 251 15.60 -13.67 26.65
C GLN A 251 15.82 -14.71 27.77
N THR A 252 14.76 -15.41 28.17
CA THR A 252 14.84 -16.48 29.17
C THR A 252 15.73 -17.63 28.69
N GLN A 253 15.53 -18.11 27.46
CA GLN A 253 16.32 -19.21 26.90
C GLN A 253 17.82 -18.89 26.83
N LEU A 254 18.18 -17.67 26.44
CA LEU A 254 19.59 -17.26 26.37
C LEU A 254 20.23 -17.15 27.77
N ALA A 255 19.49 -16.72 28.78
CA ALA A 255 19.98 -16.67 30.16
C ALA A 255 20.20 -18.06 30.79
N GLU A 256 19.29 -19.00 30.51
CA GLU A 256 19.40 -20.39 30.95
C GLU A 256 20.60 -21.08 30.28
N ASN A 257 20.77 -20.89 28.96
CA ASN A 257 21.89 -21.45 28.21
C ASN A 257 23.25 -20.91 28.69
N ALA A 258 23.33 -19.63 29.08
CA ALA A 258 24.55 -19.05 29.64
C ALA A 258 24.92 -19.66 31.00
N SER A 259 23.92 -20.09 31.78
CA SER A 259 24.13 -20.72 33.10
C SER A 259 24.58 -22.18 33.01
N LEU A 260 24.39 -22.83 31.85
CA LEU A 260 24.81 -24.22 31.60
C LEU A 260 26.24 -24.33 31.06
N VAL A 261 26.88 -23.22 30.71
CA VAL A 261 28.25 -23.15 30.15
C VAL A 261 29.29 -22.74 31.20
N LEU A 262 28.86 -22.40 32.43
CA LEU A 262 29.69 -22.09 33.60
C LEU A 262 29.68 -23.25 34.60
#